data_AF-A0A445MB89-F1
#
_entry.id   AF-A0A445MB89-F1
#
_cell.length_a   1.000
_cell.length_b   1.000
_cell.length_c   1.000
_cell.angle_alpha   90.00
_cell.angle_beta   90.00
_cell.angle_gamma   90.00
#
_symmetry.space_group_name_H-M   'P 1'
#
loop_
_entity.id
_entity.type
_entity.pdbx_description
1 polymer ?
#
loop_
_entity_poly.entity_id
_entity_poly.type
_entity_poly.pdbx_seq_one_letter_code
_entity_poly.pdbx_strand_id
1 'polypeptide(L)'
;LLISEEAERITQCKGRVFCLQDEPGVHRVWLPNEEAPGLAMSRAFGDYCIKDFGLISVPEVTQRSINGRDQFVVLATDGVTATAFYYVLIQKKSTYFSSIRTSFLQMQSI
;
A
#
# COMPACT_ATOMS: atom_id res chain seq x y z
N LEU A 1 10.25 6.91 5.28
CA LEU A 1 10.09 8.31 4.80
C LEU A 1 8.66 8.56 4.36
N LEU A 2 8.10 7.76 3.45
CA LEU A 2 6.70 7.90 3.01
C LEU A 2 5.67 7.78 4.16
N ILE A 3 5.83 6.81 5.07
CA ILE A 3 4.97 6.67 6.26
C ILE A 3 4.87 7.97 7.08
N SER A 4 5.99 8.69 7.24
CA SER A 4 6.03 9.94 8.00
C SER A 4 5.27 11.06 7.26
N GLU A 5 5.41 11.15 5.94
CA GLU A 5 4.70 12.14 5.11
C GLU A 5 3.19 11.89 5.09
N GLU A 6 2.76 10.63 4.96
CA GLU A 6 1.35 10.25 4.98
C GLU A 6 0.70 10.61 6.32
N ALA A 7 1.35 10.23 7.44
CA ALA A 7 0.86 10.51 8.79
C ALA A 7 0.85 12.01 9.11
N GLU A 8 1.86 12.75 8.63
CA GLU A 8 1.93 14.20 8.80
C GLU A 8 0.78 14.90 8.06
N ARG A 9 0.53 14.53 6.79
CA ARG A 9 -0.60 15.08 6.02
C ARG A 9 -1.93 14.83 6.73
N ILE A 10 -2.17 13.60 7.19
CA ILE A 10 -3.40 13.24 7.90
C ILE A 10 -3.57 14.12 9.16
N THR A 11 -2.49 14.29 9.92
CA THR A 11 -2.48 15.12 11.13
C THR A 11 -2.75 16.59 10.83
N GLN A 12 -2.14 17.14 9.79
CA GLN A 12 -2.39 18.53 9.33
C GLN A 12 -3.84 18.74 8.88
N CYS A 13 -4.48 17.71 8.31
CA CYS A 13 -5.90 17.69 7.96
C CYS A 13 -6.82 17.34 9.15
N LYS A 14 -6.32 17.34 10.39
CA LYS A 14 -7.07 17.00 11.62
C LYS A 14 -7.55 15.56 11.71
N GLY A 15 -7.16 14.68 10.79
CA GLY A 15 -7.35 13.24 10.94
C GLY A 15 -6.47 12.69 12.06
N ARG A 16 -6.80 11.47 12.53
CA ARG A 16 -6.01 10.79 13.56
C ARG A 16 -5.39 9.51 13.02
N VAL A 17 -4.19 9.19 13.49
CA VAL A 17 -3.45 7.97 13.12
C VAL A 17 -3.06 7.21 14.38
N PHE A 18 -3.58 5.99 14.55
CA PHE A 18 -3.19 5.08 15.63
C PHE A 18 -3.58 3.62 15.32
N CYS A 19 -2.98 2.69 16.06
CA CYS A 19 -3.25 1.25 15.96
C CYS A 19 -4.39 0.83 16.92
N LEU A 20 -5.11 -0.23 16.56
CA LEU A 20 -5.95 -0.93 17.51
C LEU A 20 -5.09 -1.65 18.55
N GLN A 21 -5.63 -1.85 19.77
CA GLN A 21 -4.92 -2.56 20.84
C GLN A 21 -4.65 -4.02 20.47
N ASP A 22 -5.61 -4.66 19.80
CA ASP A 22 -5.52 -6.07 19.38
C ASP A 22 -4.68 -6.28 18.11
N GLU A 23 -4.39 -5.20 17.36
CA GLU A 23 -3.59 -5.23 16.14
C GLU A 23 -2.42 -4.22 16.20
N PRO A 24 -1.48 -4.40 17.13
CA PRO A 24 -0.33 -3.51 17.27
C PRO A 24 0.54 -3.59 16.01
N GLY A 25 0.71 -2.46 15.34
CA GLY A 25 1.52 -2.33 14.11
C GLY A 25 0.71 -2.05 12.84
N VAL A 26 -0.62 -2.09 12.89
CA VAL A 26 -1.47 -1.64 11.79
C VAL A 26 -1.98 -0.24 12.08
N HIS A 27 -1.32 0.77 11.49
CA HIS A 27 -1.77 2.15 11.61
C HIS A 27 -3.02 2.39 10.77
N ARG A 28 -4.00 3.08 11.36
CA ARG A 28 -5.30 3.35 10.74
C ARG A 28 -5.62 4.84 10.77
N VAL A 29 -6.33 5.33 9.75
CA VAL A 29 -6.95 6.67 9.72
C VAL A 29 -8.28 6.63 10.43
N TRP A 30 -8.47 7.62 11.30
CA TRP A 30 -9.71 7.82 12.03
C TRP A 30 -10.20 9.25 11.87
N LEU A 31 -11.53 9.41 11.92
CA LEU A 31 -12.17 10.71 12.02
C LEU A 31 -11.71 11.45 13.30
N PRO A 32 -11.71 12.80 13.31
CA PRO A 32 -11.22 13.57 14.46
C PRO A 32 -11.95 13.26 15.77
N ASN A 33 -13.27 13.04 15.69
CA ASN A 33 -14.15 12.93 16.85
C ASN A 33 -14.76 11.53 17.04
N GLU A 34 -14.47 10.60 16.13
CA GLU A 34 -15.10 9.28 16.10
C GLU A 34 -14.07 8.20 15.82
N GLU A 35 -14.16 7.06 16.51
CA GLU A 35 -13.37 5.86 16.22
C GLU A 35 -13.93 5.09 15.02
N ALA A 36 -14.12 5.81 13.91
CA ALA A 36 -14.53 5.30 12.62
C ALA A 36 -13.80 6.08 11.51
N PRO A 37 -13.63 5.51 10.30
CA PRO A 37 -13.88 4.12 9.95
C PRO A 37 -12.75 3.17 10.39
N GLY A 38 -11.57 3.69 10.74
CA GLY A 38 -10.40 2.87 11.04
C GLY A 38 -9.73 2.29 9.80
N LEU A 39 -9.56 3.11 8.75
CA LEU A 39 -9.02 2.66 7.46
C LEU A 39 -7.50 2.42 7.54
N ALA A 40 -7.03 1.23 7.19
CA ALA A 40 -5.60 0.87 7.23
C ALA A 40 -4.73 1.48 6.10
N MET A 41 -5.27 2.44 5.35
CA MET A 41 -4.63 3.04 4.17
C MET A 41 -4.77 4.56 4.21
N SER A 42 -3.72 5.27 3.77
CA SER A 42 -3.71 6.73 3.65
C SER A 42 -4.09 7.24 2.26
N ARG A 43 -4.19 6.33 1.28
CA ARG A 43 -4.57 6.62 -0.09
C ARG A 43 -5.56 5.57 -0.60
N ALA A 44 -6.73 6.01 -1.04
CA ALA A 44 -7.77 5.13 -1.57
C ALA A 44 -8.71 5.90 -2.51
N PHE A 45 -9.34 5.20 -3.44
CA PHE A 45 -10.52 5.73 -4.13
C PHE A 45 -11.77 5.52 -3.24
N GLY A 46 -12.73 6.43 -3.28
CA GLY A 46 -13.90 6.35 -2.39
C GLY A 46 -13.60 6.86 -0.98
N ASP A 47 -14.18 6.22 0.05
CA ASP A 47 -14.01 6.58 1.48
C ASP A 47 -14.21 8.08 1.76
N TYR A 48 -15.28 8.64 1.20
CA TYR A 48 -15.55 10.07 1.18
C TYR A 48 -15.60 10.71 2.57
N CYS A 49 -16.00 9.95 3.60
CA CYS A 49 -16.07 10.45 4.97
C CYS A 49 -14.71 10.90 5.52
N ILE A 50 -13.60 10.35 5.03
CA ILE A 50 -12.24 10.68 5.49
C ILE A 50 -11.40 11.48 4.49
N LYS A 51 -11.97 11.88 3.35
CA LYS A 51 -11.28 12.67 2.33
C LYS A 51 -10.79 14.02 2.85
N ASP A 52 -11.60 14.70 3.64
CA ASP A 52 -11.25 15.99 4.24
C ASP A 52 -10.24 15.88 5.39
N PHE A 53 -9.94 14.64 5.82
CA PHE A 53 -9.06 14.34 6.94
C PHE A 53 -7.73 13.69 6.50
N GLY A 54 -7.31 13.98 5.25
CA GLY A 54 -5.99 13.63 4.73
C GLY A 54 -5.91 12.35 3.91
N LEU A 55 -7.03 11.64 3.72
CA LEU A 55 -7.12 10.57 2.72
C LEU A 55 -7.10 11.17 1.31
N ILE A 56 -6.18 10.75 0.46
CA ILE A 56 -6.10 11.24 -0.93
C ILE A 56 -6.34 10.11 -1.93
N SER A 57 -6.77 10.47 -3.14
CA SER A 57 -6.88 9.52 -4.27
C SER A 57 -5.69 9.58 -5.22
N VAL A 58 -4.73 10.49 -4.95
CA VAL A 58 -3.59 10.71 -5.83
C VAL A 58 -2.56 9.60 -5.58
N PRO A 59 -2.23 8.77 -6.60
CA PRO A 59 -1.28 7.69 -6.44
C PRO A 59 0.15 8.21 -6.36
N GLU A 60 1.05 7.40 -5.81
CA GLU A 60 2.47 7.55 -6.06
C GLU A 60 2.79 7.05 -7.48
N VAL A 61 3.39 7.90 -8.30
CA VAL A 61 3.75 7.55 -9.68
C VAL A 61 5.26 7.41 -9.77
N THR A 62 5.71 6.21 -10.12
CA THR A 62 7.12 5.94 -10.40
C THR A 62 7.30 5.60 -11.87
N GLN A 63 8.38 6.10 -12.46
CA GLN A 63 8.76 5.78 -13.83
C GLN A 63 10.10 5.04 -13.81
N ARG A 64 10.18 3.94 -14.55
CA ARG A 64 11.42 3.18 -14.73
C ARG A 64 11.60 2.81 -16.19
N SER A 65 12.82 2.94 -16.69
CA SER A 65 13.15 2.44 -18.02
C SER A 65 13.34 0.92 -17.96
N ILE A 66 12.56 0.21 -18.76
CA ILE A 66 12.69 -1.23 -18.92
C ILE A 66 13.89 -1.49 -19.85
N ASN A 67 14.78 -2.38 -19.45
CA ASN A 67 15.89 -2.86 -20.27
C ASN A 67 15.90 -4.39 -20.33
N GLY A 68 16.79 -5.00 -21.13
CA GLY A 68 16.82 -6.46 -21.31
C GLY A 68 17.09 -7.29 -20.04
N ARG A 69 17.42 -6.66 -18.90
CA ARG A 69 17.54 -7.34 -17.59
C ARG A 69 16.20 -7.51 -16.86
N ASP A 70 15.16 -6.79 -17.27
CA ASP A 70 13.83 -6.80 -16.67
C ASP A 70 12.94 -7.85 -17.33
N GLN A 71 12.37 -8.78 -16.55
CA GLN A 71 11.81 -10.01 -17.14
C GLN A 71 10.28 -10.13 -17.03
N PHE A 72 9.67 -9.58 -15.99
CA PHE A 72 8.20 -9.42 -15.86
C PHE A 72 7.93 -8.43 -14.73
N VAL A 73 6.67 -8.04 -14.61
CA VAL A 73 6.14 -7.21 -13.53
C VAL A 73 5.06 -8.01 -12.82
N VAL A 74 5.02 -7.97 -11.49
CA VAL A 74 3.97 -8.61 -10.70
C VAL A 74 3.17 -7.52 -10.02
N LEU A 75 1.88 -7.51 -10.31
CA LEU A 75 0.91 -6.73 -9.56
C LEU A 75 0.15 -7.68 -8.63
N ALA A 76 0.14 -7.35 -7.34
CA ALA A 76 -0.52 -8.14 -6.32
C ALA A 76 -1.20 -7.21 -5.30
N THR A 77 -2.27 -7.71 -4.68
CA THR A 77 -2.91 -7.06 -3.53
C THR A 77 -2.22 -7.49 -2.23
N ASP A 78 -2.51 -6.80 -1.13
CA ASP A 78 -2.05 -7.07 0.24
C ASP A 78 -2.35 -8.49 0.75
N GLY A 79 -3.37 -9.15 0.21
CA GLY A 79 -3.67 -10.56 0.50
C GLY A 79 -2.59 -11.54 0.02
N VAL A 80 -1.64 -11.11 -0.82
CA VAL A 80 -0.50 -11.93 -1.26
C VAL A 80 0.65 -11.75 -0.28
N THR A 81 0.88 -12.76 0.54
CA THR A 81 2.03 -12.81 1.45
C THR A 81 3.34 -13.05 0.68
N ALA A 82 4.48 -12.72 1.30
CA ALA A 82 5.80 -12.98 0.71
C ALA A 82 5.95 -14.44 0.24
N THR A 83 5.46 -15.40 1.05
CA THR A 83 5.46 -16.82 0.70
C THR A 83 4.68 -17.09 -0.58
N ALA A 84 3.44 -16.61 -0.67
CA ALA A 84 2.61 -16.75 -1.87
C ALA A 84 3.25 -16.08 -3.10
N PHE A 85 3.88 -14.93 -2.91
CA PHE A 85 4.63 -14.23 -3.96
C PHE A 85 5.76 -15.11 -4.53
N TYR A 86 6.60 -15.71 -3.67
CA TYR A 86 7.65 -16.62 -4.11
C TYR A 86 7.10 -17.86 -4.84
N TYR A 87 5.97 -18.41 -4.39
CA TYR A 87 5.32 -19.53 -5.10
C TYR A 87 4.86 -19.14 -6.51
N VAL A 88 4.23 -17.97 -6.68
CA VAL A 88 3.83 -17.47 -8.00
C VAL A 88 5.04 -17.31 -8.92
N LEU A 89 6.15 -16.78 -8.39
CA LEU A 89 7.41 -16.67 -9.14
C LEU A 89 7.94 -18.04 -9.55
N ILE A 90 7.99 -19.02 -8.64
CA ILE A 90 8.50 -20.36 -8.92
C ILE A 90 7.65 -21.07 -9.98
N GLN A 91 6.32 -20.98 -9.90
CA GLN A 91 5.39 -21.61 -10.85
C GLN A 91 5.53 -21.01 -12.26
N LYS A 92 5.67 -19.69 -12.36
CA LYS A 92 5.94 -19.01 -13.64
C LYS A 92 7.30 -19.42 -14.23
N LYS A 93 8.31 -19.68 -13.38
CA LYS A 93 9.66 -20.14 -13.80
C LYS A 93 9.66 -21.57 -14.33
N SER A 94 8.75 -22.42 -13.84
CA SER A 94 8.66 -23.83 -14.23
C SER A 94 7.86 -24.04 -15.51
N THR A 95 6.95 -23.14 -15.86
CA THR A 95 6.08 -23.26 -17.05
C THR A 95 6.59 -22.43 -18.24
N TYR A 96 7.35 -21.36 -18.00
CA TYR A 96 7.95 -20.51 -19.02
C TYR A 96 9.41 -20.18 -18.64
N PHE A 97 10.31 -20.38 -19.60
CA PHE A 97 11.76 -20.45 -19.44
C PHE A 97 12.43 -19.15 -18.93
N SER A 98 13.62 -19.35 -18.34
CA SER A 98 14.69 -18.43 -17.92
C SER A 98 14.32 -17.03 -17.43
N SER A 99 14.37 -16.94 -16.09
CA SER A 99 14.71 -15.78 -15.29
C SER A 99 13.54 -14.86 -14.93
N ILE A 100 13.45 -14.55 -13.63
CA ILE A 100 12.32 -13.81 -13.07
C ILE A 100 12.82 -12.82 -12.00
N ARG A 101 12.60 -11.49 -12.11
CA ARG A 101 12.64 -10.45 -11.05
C ARG A 101 11.63 -9.27 -11.24
N THR A 102 11.33 -8.63 -10.09
CA THR A 102 10.14 -7.88 -9.60
C THR A 102 10.03 -6.38 -9.94
N SER A 103 8.81 -5.81 -9.90
CA SER A 103 8.53 -4.38 -9.61
C SER A 103 7.23 -4.27 -8.79
N PHE A 104 7.20 -3.44 -7.76
CA PHE A 104 6.13 -3.34 -6.76
C PHE A 104 5.26 -2.09 -7.03
N LEU A 105 3.94 -2.24 -7.08
CA LEU A 105 2.99 -1.13 -7.00
C LEU A 105 2.43 -1.15 -5.57
N GLN A 106 2.76 -0.14 -4.78
CA GLN A 106 2.40 -0.08 -3.37
C GLN A 106 1.09 0.69 -3.21
N MET A 107 0.02 0.02 -2.77
CA MET A 107 -1.01 0.71 -1.97
C MET A 107 -0.36 0.99 -0.62
N GLN A 108 -0.23 2.26 -0.27
CA GLN A 108 0.51 2.67 0.91
C GLN A 108 -0.34 2.46 2.17
N SER A 109 0.03 1.43 2.94
CA SER A 109 -0.29 1.36 4.36
C SER A 109 0.34 2.55 5.07
N ILE A 110 -0.35 3.03 6.11
CA ILE A 110 0.18 4.05 7.03
C ILE A 110 1.30 3.45 7.87
#